data_AF-A0A2M9P3V8-F1
#
_entry.id   AF-A0A2M9P3V8-F1
#
_cell.length_a   1.000
_cell.length_b   1.000
_cell.length_c   1.000
_cell.angle_alpha   90.00
_cell.angle_beta   90.00
_cell.angle_gamma   90.00
#
_symmetry.space_group_name_H-M   'P 1'
#
loop_
_entity.id
_entity.type
_entity.pdbx_description
1 polymer ?
#
loop_
_entity_poly.entity_id
_entity_poly.type
_entity_poly.pdbx_seq_one_letter_code
_entity_poly.pdbx_strand_id
1 'polypeptide(L)'
;MQLRKTLLVGLVSVALLSGCSLFNSEEDVVTMSPLPKVENQFTPSKAWSTSVGDGVGEFYSHLRPAFQDNTIYAADRHGLVKAMDADSGNEKWKVDLSEKTGFFSSNLPALLSGGMAVAGD
;
A
#
# COMPACT_ATOMS: atom_id res chain seq x y z
N MET A 1 -8.99 13.81 59.54
CA MET A 1 -8.19 12.57 59.33
C MET A 1 -8.78 11.64 58.24
N GLN A 2 -10.07 11.72 57.91
CA GLN A 2 -10.73 10.84 56.92
C GLN A 2 -10.46 11.22 55.45
N LEU A 3 -10.38 12.53 55.13
CA LEU A 3 -10.15 13.01 53.75
C LEU A 3 -8.78 12.64 53.17
N ARG A 4 -7.74 12.53 54.01
CA ARG A 4 -6.42 12.05 53.60
C ARG A 4 -6.40 10.54 53.32
N LYS A 5 -7.24 9.76 54.03
CA LYS A 5 -7.37 8.32 53.83
C LYS A 5 -8.09 7.99 52.53
N THR A 6 -9.15 8.73 52.19
CA THR A 6 -9.88 8.54 50.92
C THR A 6 -9.04 8.96 49.70
N LEU A 7 -8.23 10.03 49.81
CA LEU A 7 -7.30 10.45 48.77
C LEU A 7 -6.21 9.41 48.47
N LEU A 8 -5.64 8.80 49.52
CA LEU A 8 -4.63 7.75 49.37
C LEU A 8 -5.18 6.48 48.70
N VAL A 9 -6.39 6.05 49.06
CA VAL A 9 -7.04 4.88 48.44
C VAL A 9 -7.39 5.12 46.98
N GLY A 10 -7.85 6.33 46.64
CA GLY A 10 -8.11 6.73 45.24
C GLY A 10 -6.85 6.74 44.39
N LEU A 11 -5.75 7.28 44.91
CA LEU A 11 -4.46 7.34 44.20
C LEU A 11 -3.89 5.94 43.93
N VAL A 12 -3.98 5.04 44.91
CA VAL A 12 -3.53 3.64 44.76
C VAL A 12 -4.39 2.90 43.74
N SER A 13 -5.71 3.15 43.72
CA SER A 13 -6.61 2.51 42.74
C SER A 13 -6.29 2.94 41.30
N VAL A 14 -6.04 4.24 41.07
CA VAL A 14 -5.63 4.75 39.75
C VAL A 14 -4.25 4.19 39.34
N ALA A 15 -3.31 4.05 40.27
CA ALA A 15 -2.00 3.46 39.99
C ALA A 15 -2.09 1.96 39.62
N LEU A 16 -2.98 1.21 40.27
CA LEU A 16 -3.20 -0.21 39.97
C LEU A 16 -3.91 -0.43 38.62
N LEU A 17 -4.79 0.48 38.19
CA LEU A 17 -5.46 0.40 36.88
C LEU A 17 -4.50 0.66 35.70
N SER A 18 -3.36 1.32 35.93
CA SER A 18 -2.33 1.57 34.90
C SER A 18 -1.44 0.36 34.60
N GLY A 19 -1.64 -0.77 35.29
CA GLY A 19 -0.77 -1.95 35.23
C GLY A 19 -0.78 -2.74 33.92
N CYS A 20 -1.76 -2.55 33.03
CA CYS A 20 -1.87 -3.39 31.82
C CYS A 20 -1.39 -2.70 30.52
N SER A 21 -1.22 -1.37 30.50
CA SER A 21 -0.76 -0.65 29.30
C SER A 21 0.74 -0.29 29.32
N LEU A 22 1.38 -0.31 30.50
CA LEU A 22 2.78 0.08 30.68
C LEU A 22 3.78 -1.09 30.55
N PHE A 23 3.30 -2.33 30.59
CA PHE A 23 4.14 -3.55 30.55
C PHE A 23 3.96 -4.37 29.27
N ASN A 24 3.36 -3.82 28.22
CA ASN A 24 3.31 -4.50 26.92
C ASN A 24 4.61 -4.23 26.16
N SER A 25 5.71 -4.79 26.66
CA SER A 25 7.03 -4.73 26.04
C SER A 25 7.25 -5.97 25.18
N GLU A 26 7.67 -5.71 23.94
CA GLU A 26 8.20 -6.65 22.95
C GLU A 26 7.12 -7.43 22.18
N GLU A 27 6.64 -6.81 21.10
CA GLU A 27 6.14 -7.58 19.96
C GLU A 27 7.33 -8.37 19.41
N ASP A 28 7.32 -9.69 19.60
CA ASP A 28 8.26 -10.63 18.99
C ASP A 28 8.01 -10.66 17.47
N VAL A 29 8.46 -9.59 16.81
CA VAL A 29 8.36 -9.44 15.36
C VAL A 29 9.48 -10.24 14.73
N VAL A 30 9.09 -11.31 14.04
CA VAL A 30 10.00 -12.10 13.22
C VAL A 30 10.70 -11.16 12.24
N THR A 31 12.01 -10.99 12.42
CA THR A 31 12.81 -10.09 11.57
C THR A 31 13.11 -10.74 10.23
N MET A 32 13.03 -9.96 9.16
CA MET A 32 13.44 -10.43 7.83
C MET A 32 14.95 -10.69 7.82
N SER A 33 15.36 -11.81 7.23
CA SER A 33 16.77 -12.11 7.02
C SER A 33 17.42 -11.05 6.12
N PRO A 34 18.69 -10.68 6.38
CA PRO A 34 19.39 -9.73 5.53
C PRO A 34 19.57 -10.28 4.12
N LEU A 35 19.64 -9.36 3.14
CA LEU A 35 19.89 -9.74 1.75
C LEU A 35 21.23 -10.50 1.65
N PRO A 36 21.26 -11.70 1.03
CA PRO A 36 22.50 -12.44 0.88
C PRO A 36 23.45 -11.73 -0.09
N LYS A 37 24.74 -12.06 -0.01
CA LYS A 37 25.71 -11.63 -1.02
C LYS A 37 25.42 -12.39 -2.31
N VAL A 38 25.16 -11.66 -3.38
CA VAL A 38 24.87 -12.22 -4.71
C VAL A 38 26.07 -11.92 -5.62
N GLU A 39 26.71 -12.98 -6.11
CA GLU A 39 27.72 -12.88 -7.16
C GLU A 39 27.01 -12.90 -8.52
N ASN A 40 26.90 -11.74 -9.16
CA ASN A 40 26.14 -11.59 -10.41
C ASN A 40 26.91 -12.17 -11.60
N GLN A 41 26.26 -13.03 -12.39
CA GLN A 41 26.82 -13.52 -13.67
C GLN A 41 26.71 -12.48 -14.80
N PHE A 42 25.77 -11.54 -14.66
CA PHE A 42 25.54 -10.43 -15.57
C PHE A 42 24.92 -9.27 -14.79
N THR A 43 25.07 -8.05 -15.32
CA THR A 43 24.50 -6.85 -14.71
C THR A 43 23.14 -6.55 -15.35
N PRO A 44 22.02 -6.70 -14.62
CA PRO A 44 20.72 -6.31 -15.15
C PRO A 44 20.68 -4.79 -15.37
N SER A 45 20.09 -4.36 -16.47
CA SER A 45 19.81 -2.96 -16.76
C SER A 45 18.31 -2.73 -16.79
N LYS A 46 17.90 -1.51 -16.45
CA LYS A 46 16.50 -1.08 -16.52
C LYS A 46 16.19 -0.61 -17.93
N ALA A 47 15.28 -1.30 -18.62
CA ALA A 47 14.84 -0.87 -19.95
C ALA A 47 14.09 0.47 -19.88
N TRP A 48 13.09 0.56 -19.00
CA TRP A 48 12.35 1.79 -18.68
C TRP A 48 11.63 1.63 -17.34
N SER A 49 11.02 2.72 -16.86
CA SER A 49 10.16 2.71 -15.68
C SER A 49 9.12 3.82 -15.79
N THR A 50 7.85 3.45 -15.66
CA THR A 50 6.71 4.36 -15.76
C THR A 50 5.80 4.19 -14.55
N SER A 51 5.46 5.30 -13.90
CA SER A 51 4.54 5.29 -12.76
C SER A 51 3.08 5.23 -13.21
N VAL A 52 2.31 4.39 -12.52
CA VAL A 52 0.86 4.21 -12.72
C VAL A 52 0.18 4.51 -11.39
N GLY A 53 -0.17 5.79 -11.21
CA GLY A 53 -0.80 6.28 -9.99
C GLY A 53 0.03 5.97 -8.75
N ASP A 54 -0.65 5.59 -7.68
CA ASP A 54 -0.04 5.22 -6.39
C ASP A 54 0.04 3.68 -6.21
N GLY A 55 -0.15 2.93 -7.29
CA GLY A 55 -0.20 1.47 -7.26
C GLY A 55 -1.29 0.93 -6.33
N VAL A 56 -0.91 -0.02 -5.46
CA VAL A 56 -1.84 -0.66 -4.49
C VAL A 56 -1.70 -0.11 -3.07
N GLY A 57 -0.70 0.73 -2.80
CA GLY A 57 -0.37 1.20 -1.44
C GLY A 57 -0.15 0.04 -0.46
N GLU A 58 -0.65 0.20 0.76
CA GLU A 58 -0.58 -0.81 1.83
C GLU A 58 -1.72 -1.85 1.77
N PHE A 59 -2.54 -1.81 0.73
CA PHE A 59 -3.69 -2.71 0.61
C PHE A 59 -3.30 -4.01 -0.05
N TYR A 60 -3.76 -5.12 0.54
CA TYR A 60 -3.70 -6.41 -0.14
C TYR A 60 -4.48 -6.34 -1.46
N SER A 61 -3.83 -6.78 -2.54
CA SER A 61 -4.39 -6.66 -3.89
C SER A 61 -3.79 -7.73 -4.80
N HIS A 62 -4.60 -8.22 -5.74
CA HIS A 62 -4.18 -9.08 -6.84
C HIS A 62 -3.88 -8.29 -8.12
N LEU A 63 -3.91 -6.96 -8.05
CA LEU A 63 -3.63 -6.08 -9.17
C LEU A 63 -2.19 -6.29 -9.67
N ARG A 64 -2.07 -6.68 -10.93
CA ARG A 64 -0.81 -6.92 -11.62
C ARG A 64 -0.94 -6.43 -13.06
N PRO A 65 0.15 -5.94 -13.68
CA PRO A 65 0.12 -5.57 -15.10
C PRO A 65 -0.23 -6.77 -15.99
N ALA A 66 -0.92 -6.51 -17.09
CA ALA A 66 -1.18 -7.47 -18.16
C ALA A 66 -0.45 -7.03 -19.44
N PHE A 67 -0.07 -7.97 -20.28
CA PHE A 67 0.66 -7.69 -21.53
C PHE A 67 -0.02 -8.38 -22.71
N GLN A 68 -0.23 -7.63 -23.79
CA GLN A 68 -0.70 -8.13 -25.08
C GLN A 68 -0.34 -7.13 -26.19
N ASP A 69 0.04 -7.62 -27.37
CA ASP A 69 0.29 -6.82 -28.59
C ASP A 69 1.18 -5.60 -28.39
N ASN A 70 2.39 -5.84 -27.87
CA ASN A 70 3.39 -4.80 -27.53
C ASN A 70 2.85 -3.70 -26.62
N THR A 71 1.87 -4.03 -25.79
CA THR A 71 1.20 -3.09 -24.90
C THR A 71 1.11 -3.68 -23.51
N ILE A 72 1.57 -2.91 -22.52
CA ILE A 72 1.43 -3.22 -21.11
C ILE A 72 0.28 -2.40 -20.56
N TYR A 73 -0.68 -3.08 -19.98
CA TYR A 73 -1.78 -2.50 -19.24
C TYR A 73 -1.43 -2.58 -17.76
N ALA A 74 -1.49 -1.44 -17.07
CA ALA A 74 -1.30 -1.36 -15.62
C ALA A 74 -2.40 -0.49 -15.03
N ALA A 75 -2.80 -0.77 -13.80
CA ALA A 75 -3.76 0.07 -13.08
C ALA A 75 -3.31 0.31 -11.64
N ASP A 76 -3.85 1.36 -11.04
CA ASP A 76 -3.75 1.63 -9.61
C ASP A 76 -5.07 1.33 -8.90
N ARG A 77 -5.02 1.29 -7.58
CA ARG A 77 -6.20 1.01 -6.75
C ARG A 77 -7.24 2.14 -6.80
N HIS A 78 -6.82 3.38 -7.07
CA HIS A 78 -7.71 4.54 -7.05
C HIS A 78 -8.57 4.66 -8.31
N GLY A 79 -8.17 4.01 -9.41
CA GLY A 79 -8.95 3.90 -10.65
C GLY A 79 -8.20 4.32 -11.90
N LEU A 80 -6.94 4.75 -11.80
CA LEU A 80 -6.12 5.06 -12.96
C LEU A 80 -5.72 3.78 -13.68
N VAL A 81 -6.06 3.66 -14.95
CA VAL A 81 -5.61 2.60 -15.85
C VAL A 81 -4.79 3.23 -16.97
N LYS A 82 -3.62 2.65 -17.25
CA LYS A 82 -2.73 3.07 -18.34
C LYS A 82 -2.42 1.92 -19.27
N ALA A 83 -2.36 2.23 -20.55
CA ALA A 83 -1.69 1.40 -21.54
C ALA A 83 -0.37 2.04 -21.94
N MET A 84 0.68 1.24 -21.98
CA MET A 84 2.04 1.69 -22.27
C MET A 84 2.64 0.83 -23.37
N ASP A 85 3.46 1.42 -24.21
CA ASP A 85 4.31 0.69 -25.14
C ASP A 85 5.34 -0.16 -24.40
N ALA A 86 5.48 -1.43 -24.79
CA ALA A 86 6.31 -2.38 -24.05
C ALA A 86 7.82 -2.13 -24.20
N ASP A 87 8.25 -1.54 -25.31
CA ASP A 87 9.67 -1.29 -25.58
C ASP A 87 10.15 0.00 -24.92
N SER A 88 9.31 1.04 -24.94
CA SER A 88 9.68 2.39 -24.48
C SER A 88 9.10 2.78 -23.12
N GLY A 89 8.02 2.13 -22.67
CA GLY A 89 7.27 2.53 -21.47
C GLY A 89 6.39 3.77 -21.67
N ASN A 90 6.30 4.30 -22.90
CA ASN A 90 5.53 5.50 -23.21
C ASN A 90 4.03 5.24 -23.09
N GLU A 91 3.30 6.18 -22.49
CA GLU A 91 1.85 6.14 -22.35
C GLU A 91 1.18 6.21 -23.74
N LYS A 92 0.43 5.16 -24.11
CA LYS A 92 -0.43 5.15 -25.30
C LYS A 92 -1.76 5.83 -24.99
N TRP A 93 -2.32 5.51 -23.82
CA TRP A 93 -3.52 6.14 -23.29
C TRP A 93 -3.61 5.93 -21.78
N LYS A 94 -4.47 6.74 -21.14
CA LYS A 94 -4.91 6.56 -19.76
C LYS A 94 -6.40 6.81 -19.64
N VAL A 95 -7.02 6.13 -18.67
CA VAL A 95 -8.40 6.37 -18.23
C VAL A 95 -8.44 6.41 -16.72
N ASP A 96 -9.27 7.29 -16.17
CA ASP A 96 -9.53 7.38 -14.74
C ASP A 96 -10.95 6.86 -14.48
N LEU A 97 -11.04 5.75 -13.73
CA LEU A 97 -12.29 5.10 -13.36
C LEU A 97 -12.84 5.61 -12.02
N SER A 98 -12.18 6.57 -11.38
CA SER A 98 -12.71 7.22 -10.18
C SER A 98 -13.93 8.08 -10.49
N GLU A 99 -14.84 8.17 -9.51
CA GLU A 99 -16.03 8.99 -9.61
C GLU A 99 -15.85 10.34 -8.91
N LYS A 100 -16.74 11.29 -9.18
CA LYS A 100 -16.80 12.58 -8.48
C LYS A 100 -15.48 13.36 -8.55
N THR A 101 -14.86 13.40 -9.73
CA THR A 101 -13.58 14.08 -10.01
C THR A 101 -13.71 15.60 -10.21
N GLY A 102 -14.88 16.19 -9.94
CA GLY A 102 -15.15 17.61 -10.15
C GLY A 102 -14.45 18.54 -9.15
N PHE A 103 -14.22 19.80 -9.53
CA PHE A 103 -13.49 20.80 -8.74
C PHE A 103 -14.03 21.02 -7.31
N PHE A 104 -15.33 20.77 -7.09
CA PHE A 104 -15.99 20.93 -5.78
C PHE A 104 -16.32 19.59 -5.11
N SER A 105 -15.76 18.47 -5.59
CA SER A 105 -16.10 17.14 -5.09
C SER A 105 -14.85 16.38 -4.67
N SER A 106 -14.98 15.60 -3.61
CA SER A 106 -13.93 14.66 -3.20
C SER A 106 -13.93 13.48 -4.17
N ASN A 107 -12.77 13.21 -4.76
CA ASN A 107 -12.56 12.07 -5.65
C ASN A 107 -12.95 10.77 -4.90
N LEU A 108 -13.80 9.97 -5.52
CA LEU A 108 -14.24 8.67 -5.02
C LEU A 108 -13.49 7.56 -5.77
N PRO A 109 -12.57 6.84 -5.11
CA PRO A 109 -11.73 5.84 -5.79
C PRO A 109 -12.53 4.61 -6.25
N ALA A 110 -12.07 3.99 -7.34
CA ALA A 110 -12.66 2.77 -7.89
C ALA A 110 -12.38 1.50 -7.06
N LEU A 111 -11.38 1.54 -6.17
CA LEU A 111 -10.99 0.45 -5.28
C LEU A 111 -10.61 -0.84 -6.01
N LEU A 112 -9.86 -0.73 -7.11
CA LEU A 112 -9.42 -1.88 -7.89
C LEU A 112 -8.51 -2.80 -7.05
N SER A 113 -8.92 -4.06 -6.90
CA SER A 113 -8.19 -5.06 -6.10
C SER A 113 -8.03 -6.41 -6.83
N GLY A 114 -8.85 -6.67 -7.85
CA GLY A 114 -8.74 -7.86 -8.68
C GLY A 114 -7.56 -7.83 -9.65
N GLY A 115 -7.22 -8.99 -10.22
CA GLY A 115 -6.26 -9.08 -11.30
C GLY A 115 -6.80 -8.50 -12.60
N MET A 116 -5.91 -8.00 -13.46
CA MET A 116 -6.27 -7.53 -14.79
C MET A 116 -6.12 -8.65 -15.82
N ALA A 117 -7.09 -8.74 -16.73
CA ALA A 117 -7.02 -9.60 -17.90
C ALA A 117 -7.17 -8.74 -19.14
N VAL A 118 -6.43 -9.11 -20.19
CA VAL A 118 -6.54 -8.52 -21.51
C VAL A 118 -6.91 -9.64 -22.47
N ALA A 119 -7.86 -9.35 -23.36
CA ALA A 119 -8.25 -10.22 -24.44
C ALA A 119 -8.32 -9.38 -25.71
N GLY A 120 -7.82 -9.95 -26.80
CA GLY A 120 -7.85 -9.38 -28.14
C GLY A 120 -8.10 -10.50 -29.13
N ASP A 121 -8.58 -10.14 -30.31
CA ASP A 121 -8.84 -11.07 -31.42
C ASP A 121 -7.57 -11.47 -32.17
#